data_AF-A0A3N7IN59-F1
#
_entry.id   AF-A0A3N7IN59-F1
#
_cell.length_a   1.000
_cell.length_b   1.000
_cell.length_c   1.000
_cell.angle_alpha   90.00
_cell.angle_beta   90.00
_cell.angle_gamma   90.00
#
_symmetry.space_group_name_H-M   'P 1'
#
loop_
_entity.id
_entity.type
_entity.pdbx_description
1 polymer ?
#
loop_
_entity_poly.entity_id
_entity_poly.type
_entity_poly.pdbx_seq_one_letter_code
_entity_poly.pdbx_strand_id
1 'polypeptide(L)'
;MKRILAFSFAAIGWFAIVAQYVLMLGNRVTSVGEATIRFFSFFTVLTNIWVALYFSFRVFGTKHRKSSIHSGGTLTALTVYITVVGLGYQILLRHLWKPTGLQRLVDELLHSVIPILVILYWYWYERTTDIHFRQITGWLLYPFVYLIYVLIRGSYSG
;
A
#
# COMPACT_ATOMS: atom_id res chain seq x y z
N MET A 1 17.02 16.63 -0.40
CA MET A 1 15.99 16.21 0.60
C MET A 1 14.89 15.33 0.00
N LYS A 2 14.08 15.78 -0.97
CA LYS A 2 12.94 14.99 -1.51
C LYS A 2 13.29 13.57 -1.99
N ARG A 3 14.43 13.39 -2.68
CA ARG A 3 14.91 12.07 -3.13
C ARG A 3 15.34 11.14 -2.02
N ILE A 4 15.95 11.66 -0.95
CA ILE A 4 16.40 10.87 0.20
C ILE A 4 15.17 10.36 0.95
N LEU A 5 14.19 11.22 1.20
CA LEU A 5 12.91 10.83 1.80
C LEU A 5 12.20 9.75 0.97
N ALA A 6 12.09 9.97 -0.35
CA ALA A 6 11.49 8.98 -1.24
C ALA A 6 12.25 7.63 -1.21
N PHE A 7 13.59 7.66 -1.13
CA PHE A 7 14.39 6.46 -1.00
C PHE A 7 14.11 5.73 0.31
N SER A 8 14.08 6.44 1.44
CA SER A 8 13.74 5.85 2.73
C SER A 8 12.36 5.21 2.72
N PHE A 9 11.37 5.87 2.11
CA PHE A 9 10.00 5.34 2.04
C PHE A 9 9.92 4.08 1.17
N ALA A 10 10.59 4.09 0.01
CA ALA A 10 10.68 2.91 -0.83
C ALA A 10 11.38 1.75 -0.11
N ALA A 11 12.49 2.02 0.58
CA ALA A 11 13.24 1.02 1.33
C ALA A 11 12.40 0.41 2.47
N ILE A 12 11.72 1.23 3.26
CA ILE A 12 10.82 0.78 4.33
C ILE A 12 9.66 -0.04 3.75
N GLY A 13 9.04 0.43 2.67
CA GLY A 13 7.95 -0.28 2.00
C GLY A 13 8.37 -1.66 1.50
N TRP A 14 9.46 -1.74 0.73
CA TRP A 14 9.96 -3.01 0.21
C TRP A 14 10.41 -3.95 1.33
N PHE A 15 11.09 -3.43 2.36
CA PHE A 15 11.45 -4.22 3.54
C PHE A 15 10.21 -4.83 4.20
N ALA A 16 9.19 -4.01 4.49
CA ALA A 16 7.98 -4.48 5.18
C ALA A 16 7.22 -5.52 4.35
N ILE A 17 7.09 -5.32 3.03
CA ILE A 17 6.41 -6.26 2.13
C ILE A 17 7.16 -7.60 2.08
N VAL A 18 8.48 -7.56 1.84
CA VAL A 18 9.30 -8.78 1.73
C VAL A 18 9.36 -9.51 3.07
N ALA A 19 9.56 -8.80 4.17
CA ALA A 19 9.57 -9.40 5.50
C ALA A 19 8.21 -10.05 5.83
N GLN A 20 7.09 -9.40 5.51
CA GLN A 20 5.77 -9.98 5.72
C GLN A 20 5.57 -11.25 4.90
N TYR A 21 6.02 -11.25 3.64
CA TYR A 21 5.91 -12.41 2.76
C TYR A 21 6.74 -13.58 3.29
N VAL A 22 7.98 -13.33 3.71
CA VAL A 22 8.87 -14.35 4.28
C VAL A 22 8.30 -14.92 5.58
N LEU A 23 7.80 -14.07 6.48
CA LEU A 23 7.15 -14.49 7.72
C LEU A 23 5.90 -15.32 7.46
N MET A 24 5.07 -14.92 6.48
CA MET A 24 3.89 -15.67 6.08
C MET A 24 4.27 -17.04 5.51
N LEU A 25 5.30 -17.12 4.66
CA LEU A 25 5.79 -18.40 4.15
C LEU A 25 6.35 -19.29 5.27
N GLY A 26 7.02 -18.73 6.28
CA GLY A 26 7.50 -19.48 7.44
C GLY A 26 6.38 -20.09 8.28
N ASN A 27 5.23 -19.41 8.36
CA ASN A 27 4.07 -19.81 9.16
C ASN A 27 2.92 -20.43 8.33
N ARG A 28 3.18 -20.79 7.06
CA ARG A 28 2.13 -21.28 6.15
C ARG A 28 1.65 -22.67 6.54
N VAL A 29 0.36 -22.90 6.36
CA VAL A 29 -0.28 -24.24 6.46
C VAL A 29 -0.74 -24.78 5.10
N THR A 30 -0.63 -23.96 4.05
CA THR A 30 -1.00 -24.30 2.66
C THR A 30 0.24 -24.48 1.79
N SER A 31 0.04 -24.92 0.55
CA SER A 31 1.09 -24.92 -0.46
C SER A 31 1.68 -23.52 -0.66
N VAL A 32 2.92 -23.44 -1.13
CA VAL A 32 3.59 -22.15 -1.40
C VAL A 32 2.77 -21.34 -2.40
N GLY A 33 2.29 -21.96 -3.49
CA GLY A 33 1.48 -21.28 -4.49
C GLY A 33 0.20 -20.66 -3.92
N GLU A 34 -0.55 -21.42 -3.12
CA GLU A 34 -1.76 -20.90 -2.47
C GLU A 34 -1.45 -19.80 -1.46
N ALA A 35 -0.38 -19.95 -0.68
CA ALA A 35 0.05 -18.91 0.27
C ALA A 35 0.41 -17.60 -0.46
N THR A 36 1.10 -17.70 -1.60
CA THR A 36 1.42 -16.56 -2.46
C THR A 36 0.17 -15.90 -3.01
N ILE A 37 -0.79 -16.67 -3.54
CA ILE A 37 -2.07 -16.13 -4.01
C ILE A 37 -2.78 -15.39 -2.88
N ARG A 38 -2.86 -15.99 -1.69
CA ARG A 38 -3.45 -15.35 -0.50
C ARG A 38 -2.77 -14.03 -0.15
N PHE A 39 -1.43 -14.01 -0.15
CA PHE A 39 -0.67 -12.80 0.14
C PHE A 39 -1.04 -11.64 -0.78
N PHE A 40 -1.03 -11.88 -2.10
CA PHE A 40 -1.37 -10.87 -3.09
C PHE A 40 -2.89 -10.60 -3.23
N SER A 41 -3.73 -11.36 -2.51
CA SER A 41 -5.18 -11.11 -2.44
C SER A 41 -5.55 -10.00 -1.45
N PHE A 42 -4.63 -9.58 -0.58
CA PHE A 42 -4.92 -8.57 0.44
C PHE A 42 -4.78 -7.14 -0.09
N PHE A 43 -5.80 -6.31 0.14
CA PHE A 43 -5.78 -4.89 -0.22
C PHE A 43 -4.57 -4.16 0.39
N THR A 44 -4.26 -4.47 1.64
CA THR A 44 -3.10 -3.94 2.37
C THR A 44 -1.80 -4.18 1.61
N VAL A 45 -1.58 -5.41 1.12
CA VAL A 45 -0.35 -5.80 0.43
C VAL A 45 -0.26 -5.06 -0.90
N LEU A 46 -1.32 -5.10 -1.71
CA LEU A 46 -1.36 -4.43 -3.01
C LEU A 46 -1.15 -2.91 -2.88
N THR A 47 -1.79 -2.28 -1.89
CA THR A 47 -1.68 -0.84 -1.65
C THR A 47 -0.26 -0.47 -1.19
N ASN A 48 0.35 -1.26 -0.30
CA ASN A 48 1.74 -1.02 0.11
C ASN A 48 2.73 -1.23 -1.05
N ILE A 49 2.48 -2.17 -1.96
CA ILE A 49 3.26 -2.33 -3.20
C ILE A 49 3.15 -1.07 -4.06
N TRP A 50 1.94 -0.53 -4.25
CA TRP A 50 1.76 0.73 -4.97
C TRP A 50 2.52 1.89 -4.32
N VAL A 51 2.53 1.96 -2.98
CA VAL A 51 3.33 2.93 -2.23
C VAL A 51 4.81 2.76 -2.52
N ALA A 52 5.35 1.55 -2.35
CA ALA A 52 6.76 1.27 -2.58
C ALA A 52 7.17 1.61 -4.03
N LEU A 53 6.36 1.20 -5.02
CA LEU A 53 6.57 1.51 -6.43
C LEU A 53 6.55 3.02 -6.70
N TYR A 54 5.56 3.75 -6.16
CA TYR A 54 5.47 5.20 -6.33
C TYR A 54 6.75 5.90 -5.87
N PHE A 55 7.25 5.56 -4.68
CA PHE A 55 8.46 6.15 -4.15
C PHE A 55 9.72 5.66 -4.90
N SER A 56 9.78 4.40 -5.34
CA SER A 56 10.84 3.92 -6.23
C SER A 56 10.89 4.71 -7.54
N PHE A 57 9.74 4.98 -8.18
CA PHE A 57 9.68 5.82 -9.38
C PHE A 57 10.10 7.28 -9.10
N ARG A 58 9.82 7.82 -7.92
CA ARG A 58 10.31 9.16 -7.53
C ARG A 58 11.84 9.20 -7.36
N VAL A 59 12.46 8.09 -6.94
CA VAL A 59 13.92 7.99 -6.79
C VAL A 59 14.58 7.78 -8.16
N PHE A 60 14.17 6.73 -8.88
CA PHE A 60 14.86 6.22 -10.07
C PHE A 60 14.29 6.73 -11.40
N GLY A 61 13.10 7.35 -11.38
CA GLY A 61 12.45 7.88 -12.59
C GLY A 61 13.27 8.98 -13.25
N THR A 62 13.33 8.94 -14.59
CA THR A 62 14.00 9.96 -15.41
C THR A 62 13.14 11.22 -15.50
N LYS A 63 13.77 12.40 -15.34
CA LYS A 63 13.11 13.72 -15.41
C LYS A 63 12.37 14.00 -16.74
N HIS A 64 12.70 13.26 -17.80
CA HIS A 64 12.21 13.52 -19.16
C HIS A 64 10.84 12.92 -19.48
N ARG A 65 10.32 12.02 -18.64
CA ARG A 65 8.99 11.46 -18.87
C ARG A 65 7.99 12.32 -18.12
N LYS A 66 7.20 13.13 -18.86
CA LYS A 66 5.83 13.54 -18.48
C LYS A 66 4.95 12.28 -18.32
N SER A 67 5.40 11.35 -17.49
CA SER A 67 4.71 10.10 -17.19
C SER A 67 3.47 10.46 -16.41
N SER A 68 2.34 9.84 -16.75
CA SER A 68 1.04 9.97 -16.10
C SER A 68 1.11 9.90 -14.55
N ILE A 69 2.16 9.30 -13.98
CA ILE A 69 2.46 9.26 -12.53
C ILE A 69 2.72 10.67 -11.93
N HIS A 70 3.03 11.66 -12.77
CA HIS A 70 3.19 13.07 -12.38
C HIS A 70 1.96 13.92 -12.67
N SER A 71 0.86 13.31 -13.15
CA SER A 71 -0.43 13.99 -13.17
C SER A 71 -0.85 14.31 -11.73
N GLY A 72 -1.26 15.56 -11.48
CA GLY A 72 -1.75 15.99 -10.17
C GLY A 72 -2.84 15.03 -9.69
N GLY A 73 -2.74 14.55 -8.45
CA GLY A 73 -3.72 13.64 -7.86
C GLY A 73 -3.29 12.18 -7.71
N THR A 74 -2.21 11.71 -8.35
CA THR A 74 -1.74 10.31 -8.16
C THR A 74 -1.36 10.03 -6.71
N LEU A 75 -0.62 10.94 -6.07
CA LEU A 75 -0.24 10.81 -4.66
C LEU A 75 -1.47 10.96 -3.76
N THR A 76 -2.43 11.80 -4.14
CA THR A 76 -3.69 11.94 -3.39
C THR A 76 -4.48 10.64 -3.39
N ALA A 77 -4.69 10.01 -4.55
CA ALA A 77 -5.37 8.73 -4.66
C ALA A 77 -4.68 7.65 -3.81
N LEU A 78 -3.36 7.56 -3.92
CA LEU A 78 -2.55 6.62 -3.16
C LEU A 78 -2.65 6.88 -1.64
N THR A 79 -2.69 8.14 -1.24
CA THR A 79 -2.86 8.56 0.17
C THR A 79 -4.23 8.16 0.69
N VAL A 80 -5.29 8.29 -0.11
CA VAL A 80 -6.63 7.80 0.25
C VAL A 80 -6.60 6.29 0.48
N TYR A 81 -6.02 5.51 -0.45
CA TYR A 81 -5.98 4.05 -0.31
C TYR A 81 -5.20 3.60 0.93
N ILE A 82 -4.02 4.16 1.17
CA ILE A 82 -3.20 3.79 2.32
C ILE A 82 -3.82 4.27 3.64
N THR A 83 -4.60 5.35 3.62
CA THR A 83 -5.38 5.79 4.78
C THR A 83 -6.49 4.78 5.10
N VAL A 84 -7.19 4.27 4.09
CA VAL A 84 -8.19 3.19 4.27
C VAL A 84 -7.54 1.94 4.88
N VAL A 85 -6.34 1.56 4.42
CA VAL A 85 -5.57 0.45 5.00
C VAL A 85 -5.27 0.68 6.48
N GLY A 86 -4.72 1.85 6.83
CA GLY A 86 -4.42 2.18 8.22
C GLY A 86 -5.67 2.22 9.09
N LEU A 87 -6.71 2.95 8.69
CA LEU A 87 -7.95 3.03 9.46
C LEU A 87 -8.61 1.66 9.64
N GLY A 88 -8.64 0.84 8.59
CA GLY A 88 -9.16 -0.52 8.65
C GLY A 88 -8.45 -1.35 9.73
N TYR A 89 -7.12 -1.31 9.78
CA TYR A 89 -6.38 -2.02 10.82
C TYR A 89 -6.65 -1.44 12.22
N GLN A 90 -6.51 -0.13 12.39
CA GLN A 90 -6.64 0.52 13.70
C GLN A 90 -8.01 0.31 14.33
N ILE A 91 -9.07 0.35 13.52
CA ILE A 91 -10.44 0.21 13.98
C ILE A 91 -10.84 -1.26 14.09
N LEU A 92 -10.55 -2.07 13.07
CA LEU A 92 -11.12 -3.42 12.96
C LEU A 92 -10.19 -4.52 13.50
N LEU A 93 -8.87 -4.40 13.35
CA LEU A 93 -7.95 -5.53 13.57
C LEU A 93 -7.05 -5.38 14.80
N ARG A 94 -6.69 -4.15 15.19
CA ARG A 94 -5.67 -3.88 16.20
C ARG A 94 -5.94 -4.52 17.57
N HIS A 95 -7.21 -4.72 17.92
CA HIS A 95 -7.61 -5.33 19.19
C HIS A 95 -7.71 -6.87 19.11
N LEU A 96 -7.80 -7.43 17.90
CA LEU A 96 -7.92 -8.87 17.65
C LEU A 96 -6.58 -9.54 17.40
N TRP A 97 -5.64 -8.82 16.79
CA TRP A 97 -4.35 -9.34 16.36
C TRP A 97 -3.23 -8.86 17.27
N LYS A 98 -2.53 -9.80 17.92
CA LYS A 98 -1.43 -9.50 18.87
C LYS A 98 -0.12 -10.14 18.43
N PRO A 99 0.50 -9.65 17.34
CA PRO A 99 1.75 -10.20 16.85
C PRO A 99 2.89 -9.90 17.83
N THR A 100 3.91 -10.76 17.83
CA THR A 100 5.11 -10.62 18.67
C THR A 100 6.38 -10.64 17.82
N GLY A 101 7.50 -10.21 18.41
CA GLY A 101 8.81 -10.19 17.74
C GLY A 101 8.82 -9.41 16.42
N LEU A 102 9.44 -9.98 15.39
CA LEU A 102 9.57 -9.34 14.07
C LEU A 102 8.21 -9.15 13.39
N GLN A 103 7.24 -10.03 13.62
CA GLN A 103 5.90 -9.92 13.04
C GLN A 103 5.19 -8.66 13.52
N ARG A 104 5.39 -8.26 14.78
CA ARG A 104 4.85 -7.00 15.31
C ARG A 104 5.42 -5.79 14.60
N LEU A 105 6.74 -5.78 14.38
CA LEU A 105 7.40 -4.67 13.69
C LEU A 105 6.87 -4.52 12.27
N VAL A 106 6.81 -5.62 11.52
CA VAL A 106 6.35 -5.61 10.13
C VAL A 106 4.88 -5.21 10.04
N ASP A 107 4.04 -5.70 10.96
CA ASP A 107 2.63 -5.37 11.03
C ASP A 107 2.39 -3.88 11.30
N GLU A 108 3.13 -3.30 12.26
CA GLU A 108 3.08 -1.86 12.55
C GLU A 108 3.66 -1.01 11.40
N LEU A 109 4.66 -1.52 10.67
CA LEU A 109 5.19 -0.84 9.49
C LEU A 109 4.12 -0.71 8.40
N LEU A 110 3.44 -1.80 8.07
CA LEU A 110 2.44 -1.86 6.99
C LEU A 110 1.14 -1.11 7.32
N HIS A 111 0.74 -1.07 8.59
CA HIS A 111 -0.57 -0.57 9.01
C HIS A 111 -0.54 0.76 9.76
N SER A 112 0.60 1.17 10.30
CA SER A 112 0.71 2.42 11.08
C SER A 112 1.76 3.35 10.47
N VAL A 113 3.01 2.90 10.37
CA VAL A 113 4.14 3.76 10.01
C VAL A 113 4.06 4.22 8.56
N ILE A 114 3.92 3.31 7.59
CA ILE A 114 3.82 3.67 6.18
C ILE A 114 2.61 4.58 5.92
N PRO A 115 1.38 4.26 6.39
CA PRO A 115 0.24 5.17 6.23
C PRO A 115 0.51 6.58 6.73
N ILE A 116 1.04 6.74 7.95
CA ILE A 116 1.34 8.05 8.53
C ILE A 116 2.39 8.79 7.69
N LEU A 117 3.47 8.09 7.31
CA LEU A 117 4.53 8.67 6.49
C LEU A 117 4.00 9.17 5.15
N VAL A 118 3.15 8.40 4.47
CA VAL A 118 2.55 8.80 3.19
C VAL A 118 1.64 10.00 3.35
N ILE A 119 0.80 10.03 4.39
CA ILE A 119 -0.09 11.18 4.68
C ILE A 119 0.74 12.46 4.91
N LEU A 120 1.79 12.38 5.72
CA LEU A 120 2.69 13.52 5.96
C LEU A 120 3.41 13.97 4.69
N TYR A 121 3.88 13.02 3.88
CA TYR A 121 4.52 13.33 2.60
C TYR A 121 3.55 13.99 1.62
N TRP A 122 2.31 13.50 1.53
CA TRP A 122 1.24 14.12 0.74
C TRP A 122 0.96 15.54 1.20
N TYR A 123 0.78 15.75 2.51
CA TYR A 123 0.50 17.06 3.09
C TYR A 123 1.58 18.11 2.74
N TRP A 124 2.86 17.72 2.72
CA TRP A 124 3.96 18.65 2.43
C TRP A 124 4.27 18.84 0.94
N TYR A 125 3.98 17.85 0.08
CA TYR A 125 4.50 17.85 -1.29
C TYR A 125 3.46 17.79 -2.40
N GLU A 126 2.21 17.40 -2.11
CA GLU A 126 1.16 17.39 -3.12
C GLU A 126 0.64 18.81 -3.36
N ARG A 127 0.48 19.18 -4.63
CA ARG A 127 -0.24 20.39 -5.02
C ARG A 127 -1.70 20.05 -5.24
N THR A 128 -2.54 20.34 -4.25
CA THR A 128 -3.98 20.03 -4.30
C THR A 128 -4.78 20.95 -5.23
N THR A 129 -4.18 22.05 -5.69
CA THR A 129 -4.81 23.03 -6.60
C THR A 129 -5.18 22.45 -7.97
N ASP A 130 -4.55 21.34 -8.36
CA ASP A 130 -4.74 20.71 -9.67
C ASP A 130 -5.66 19.48 -9.60
N ILE A 131 -6.33 19.26 -8.46
CA ILE A 131 -7.22 18.11 -8.24
C ILE A 131 -8.64 18.48 -8.67
N HIS A 132 -9.17 17.71 -9.63
CA HIS A 132 -10.55 17.86 -10.08
C HIS A 132 -11.42 16.70 -9.62
N PHE A 133 -12.69 16.97 -9.28
CA PHE A 133 -13.68 15.95 -8.90
C PHE A 133 -13.82 14.82 -9.93
N ARG A 134 -13.57 15.10 -11.22
CA ARG A 134 -13.57 14.10 -12.29
C ARG A 134 -12.50 13.01 -12.11
N GLN A 135 -11.45 13.27 -11.35
CA GLN A 135 -10.40 12.27 -11.09
C GLN A 135 -10.84 11.23 -10.05
N ILE A 136 -11.80 11.55 -9.19
CA ILE A 136 -12.30 10.65 -8.14
C ILE A 136 -12.88 9.37 -8.74
N THR A 137 -13.60 9.46 -9.86
CA THR A 137 -14.15 8.27 -10.54
C THR A 137 -13.04 7.34 -11.03
N GLY A 138 -11.95 7.90 -11.54
CA GLY A 138 -10.75 7.15 -11.90
C GLY A 138 -10.06 6.51 -10.69
N TRP A 139 -10.07 7.19 -9.53
CA TRP A 139 -9.50 6.63 -8.29
C TRP A 139 -10.34 5.47 -7.76
N LEU A 140 -11.68 5.56 -7.82
CA LEU A 140 -12.56 4.49 -7.37
C LEU A 140 -12.43 3.20 -8.18
N LEU A 141 -11.87 3.25 -9.39
CA LEU A 141 -11.67 2.07 -10.22
C LEU A 141 -10.81 1.00 -9.50
N TYR A 142 -9.74 1.41 -8.82
CA TYR A 142 -8.86 0.47 -8.11
C TYR A 142 -9.58 -0.30 -6.98
N PRO A 143 -10.18 0.36 -5.96
CA PRO A 143 -10.91 -0.35 -4.92
C PRO A 143 -12.15 -1.09 -5.45
N PHE A 144 -12.79 -0.61 -6.52
CA PHE A 144 -13.92 -1.30 -7.13
C PHE A 144 -13.52 -2.62 -7.80
N VAL A 145 -12.45 -2.61 -8.60
CA VAL A 145 -11.90 -3.84 -9.20
C VAL A 145 -11.43 -4.81 -8.11
N TYR A 146 -10.80 -4.31 -7.06
CA TYR A 146 -10.42 -5.13 -5.91
C TYR A 146 -11.64 -5.76 -5.23
N LEU A 147 -12.72 -5.00 -5.03
CA LEU A 147 -13.95 -5.50 -4.43
C LEU A 147 -14.55 -6.64 -5.26
N ILE A 148 -14.67 -6.48 -6.58
CA ILE A 148 -15.14 -7.55 -7.47
C ILE A 148 -14.26 -8.79 -7.33
N TYR A 149 -12.94 -8.62 -7.37
CA TYR A 149 -12.00 -9.72 -7.22
C TYR A 149 -12.19 -10.49 -5.90
N VAL A 150 -12.29 -9.77 -4.77
CA VAL A 150 -12.47 -10.41 -3.46
C VAL A 150 -13.81 -11.10 -3.33
N LEU A 151 -14.89 -10.56 -3.91
CA LEU A 151 -16.20 -11.21 -3.91
C LEU A 151 -16.19 -12.53 -4.68
N ILE A 152 -15.59 -12.53 -5.88
CA ILE A 152 -15.42 -13.75 -6.69
C ILE A 152 -14.57 -14.76 -5.92
N ARG A 153 -13.41 -14.35 -5.42
CA ARG A 153 -12.51 -15.21 -4.65
C ARG A 153 -13.18 -15.75 -3.40
N GLY A 154 -13.94 -14.92 -2.70
CA GLY A 154 -14.77 -15.27 -1.55
C GLY A 154 -15.74 -16.41 -1.86
N SER A 155 -16.43 -16.34 -3.01
CA SER A 155 -17.40 -17.38 -3.40
C SER A 155 -16.80 -18.77 -3.67
N TYR A 156 -15.50 -18.86 -3.99
CA TYR A 156 -14.81 -20.15 -4.15
C TYR A 156 -14.19 -20.68 -2.86
N SER A 157 -14.06 -19.83 -1.84
CA SER A 157 -13.38 -20.15 -0.57
C SER A 157 -14.31 -20.23 0.64
N GLY A 158 -15.62 -20.02 0.43
CA GLY A 158 -16.67 -20.09 1.44
C GLY A 158 -17.29 -21.47 1.57
#